data_AF-A0A1Q3QMW4-F1
#
_entry.id   AF-A0A1Q3QMW4-F1
#
_cell.length_a   1.000
_cell.length_b   1.000
_cell.length_c   1.000
_cell.angle_alpha   90.00
_cell.angle_beta   90.00
_cell.angle_gamma   90.00
#
_symmetry.space_group_name_H-M   'P 1'
#
loop_
_entity.id
_entity.type
_entity.pdbx_description
1 polymer ?
#
loop_
_entity_poly.entity_id
_entity_poly.type
_entity_poly.pdbx_seq_one_letter_code
_entity_poly.pdbx_strand_id
1 'polypeptide(L)'
;MQRSKATPARLAGLSVLGTLIAASDFVAIVAVKAYWSSHHVGHIWSGLSVPGFVLIAVFCGGYYLMIRSAKKLSNGIKAGRWTEAELQPVRRFFEGRVIRLAAFVLIGIGLVAALIDGSYPHHGFMLGFGICFVLSIGLMQLQRSLINPVTQEPGLQLGTSAPLESTHWGE
;
A
#
# COMPACT_ATOMS: atom_id res chain seq x y z
N MET A 1 -1.89 15.39 26.32
CA MET A 1 -2.00 14.71 25.01
C MET A 1 -1.80 15.73 23.89
N GLN A 2 -0.69 15.66 23.14
CA GLN A 2 -0.50 16.51 21.96
C GLN A 2 -1.39 15.99 20.82
N ARG A 3 -2.41 16.76 20.42
CA ARG A 3 -3.23 16.46 19.24
C ARG A 3 -2.34 16.50 17.99
N SER A 4 -2.38 15.43 17.19
CA SER A 4 -1.72 15.38 15.88
C SER A 4 -2.27 16.50 15.00
N LYS A 5 -1.39 17.34 14.42
CA LYS A 5 -1.80 18.39 13.46
C LYS A 5 -2.45 17.83 12.17
N ALA A 6 -2.21 16.55 11.86
CA ALA A 6 -2.79 15.90 10.70
C ALA A 6 -4.09 15.17 11.06
N THR A 7 -5.17 15.51 10.36
CA THR A 7 -6.48 14.83 10.42
C THR A 7 -6.42 13.43 9.77
N PRO A 8 -7.27 12.47 10.18
CA PRO A 8 -7.34 11.14 9.58
C PRO A 8 -7.55 11.16 8.07
N ALA A 9 -8.45 12.02 7.58
CA ALA A 9 -8.74 12.16 6.14
C ALA A 9 -7.51 12.59 5.33
N ARG A 10 -6.71 13.54 5.85
CA ARG A 10 -5.44 13.94 5.22
C ARG A 10 -4.44 12.78 5.15
N LEU A 11 -4.35 11.95 6.19
CA LEU A 11 -3.46 10.79 6.18
C LEU A 11 -3.93 9.71 5.20
N ALA A 12 -5.24 9.45 5.14
CA ALA A 12 -5.81 8.54 4.16
C ALA A 12 -5.59 9.06 2.73
N GLY A 13 -5.82 10.36 2.49
CA GLY A 13 -5.58 11.00 1.20
C GLY A 13 -4.11 10.96 0.78
N LEU A 14 -3.18 11.19 1.72
CA LEU A 14 -1.74 11.02 1.45
C LEU A 14 -1.37 9.57 1.13
N SER A 15 -2.05 8.60 1.74
CA SER A 15 -1.83 7.19 1.42
C SER A 15 -2.25 6.87 -0.01
N VAL A 16 -3.45 7.32 -0.40
CA VAL A 16 -3.97 7.17 -1.77
C VAL A 16 -3.06 7.88 -2.77
N LEU A 17 -2.64 9.11 -2.47
CA LEU A 17 -1.73 9.88 -3.32
C LEU A 17 -0.39 9.15 -3.51
N GLY A 18 0.20 8.62 -2.43
CA GLY A 18 1.43 7.84 -2.51
C GLY A 18 1.29 6.61 -3.41
N THR A 19 0.16 5.91 -3.31
CA THR A 19 -0.15 4.77 -4.19
C THR A 19 -0.30 5.20 -5.66
N LEU A 20 -0.98 6.32 -5.93
CA LEU A 20 -1.14 6.85 -7.29
C LEU A 20 0.21 7.26 -7.91
N ILE A 21 1.09 7.90 -7.12
CA ILE A 21 2.45 8.24 -7.55
C ILE A 21 3.21 6.96 -7.91
N ALA A 22 3.19 5.95 -7.04
CA ALA A 22 3.87 4.68 -7.31
C ALA A 22 3.29 3.96 -8.54
N ALA A 23 1.97 3.99 -8.74
CA ALA A 23 1.33 3.38 -9.91
C ALA A 23 1.63 4.13 -11.21
N SER A 24 1.80 5.47 -11.16
CA SER A 24 2.10 6.29 -12.34
C SER A 24 3.46 5.98 -12.97
N ASP A 25 4.38 5.40 -12.19
CA ASP A 25 5.71 4.99 -12.66
C ASP A 25 5.65 4.01 -13.84
N PHE A 26 4.67 3.10 -13.82
CA PHE A 26 4.43 2.16 -14.93
C PHE A 26 4.02 2.86 -16.22
N VAL A 27 3.28 3.97 -16.14
CA VAL A 27 2.93 4.77 -17.33
C VAL A 27 4.17 5.50 -17.85
N ALA A 28 4.98 6.05 -16.95
CA ALA A 28 6.21 6.75 -17.31
C ALA A 28 7.24 5.82 -17.98
N ILE A 29 7.35 4.56 -17.55
CA ILE A 29 8.19 3.53 -18.18
C ILE A 29 7.84 3.36 -19.67
N VAL A 30 6.56 3.43 -20.06
CA VAL A 30 6.13 3.32 -21.46
C VAL A 30 6.64 4.50 -22.29
N ALA A 31 6.41 5.72 -21.79
CA ALA A 31 6.84 6.94 -22.47
C ALA A 31 8.36 6.97 -22.66
N VAL A 32 9.08 6.56 -21.61
CA VAL A 32 10.54 6.46 -21.60
C VAL A 32 11.03 5.43 -22.62
N LYS A 33 10.45 4.23 -22.64
CA LYS A 33 10.81 3.17 -23.58
C LYS A 33 10.52 3.58 -25.03
N ALA A 34 9.38 4.21 -25.29
CA ALA A 34 9.01 4.70 -26.61
C ALA A 34 10.00 5.75 -27.12
N TYR A 35 10.30 6.77 -26.31
CA TYR A 35 11.26 7.82 -26.65
C TYR A 35 12.64 7.24 -27.02
N TRP A 36 13.11 6.23 -26.28
CA TRP A 36 14.40 5.60 -26.53
C TRP A 36 14.43 4.69 -27.74
N SER A 37 13.35 3.97 -28.03
CA SER A 37 13.29 3.14 -29.24
C SER A 37 13.44 3.99 -30.52
N SER A 38 12.95 5.22 -30.49
CA SER A 38 12.98 6.17 -31.61
C SER A 38 14.34 6.84 -31.81
N HIS A 39 15.16 6.93 -30.75
CA HIS A 39 16.47 7.56 -30.78
C HIS A 39 17.52 6.45 -30.56
N HIS A 40 18.20 6.00 -31.61
CA HIS A 40 19.27 4.98 -31.54
C HIS A 40 20.44 5.45 -30.64
N VAL A 41 20.25 5.44 -29.32
CA VAL A 41 21.28 5.79 -28.34
C VAL A 41 22.17 4.56 -28.17
N GLY A 42 23.25 4.52 -28.95
CA GLY A 42 24.23 3.42 -29.06
C GLY A 42 25.04 3.09 -27.79
N HIS A 43 24.57 3.45 -26.60
CA HIS A 43 25.24 3.11 -25.33
C HIS A 43 24.23 2.59 -24.30
N ILE A 44 24.09 1.27 -24.26
CA ILE A 44 23.18 0.49 -23.39
C ILE A 44 23.38 0.80 -21.89
N TRP A 45 24.57 1.28 -21.50
CA TRP A 45 24.95 1.45 -20.09
C TRP A 45 24.87 2.89 -19.55
N SER A 46 24.93 3.92 -20.39
CA SER A 46 24.86 5.33 -19.94
C SER A 46 23.49 5.99 -20.17
N GLY A 47 22.67 5.46 -21.09
CA GLY A 47 21.32 5.97 -21.35
C GLY A 47 20.28 5.53 -20.31
N LEU A 48 20.37 4.29 -19.82
CA LEU A 48 19.34 3.70 -18.94
C LEU A 48 19.44 4.14 -17.47
N SER A 49 20.60 4.64 -17.02
CA SER A 49 20.86 4.84 -15.60
C SER A 49 20.10 6.02 -15.00
N VAL A 50 19.99 7.15 -15.71
CA VAL A 50 19.40 8.37 -15.13
C VAL A 50 17.86 8.29 -15.05
N PRO A 51 17.11 8.00 -16.13
CA PRO A 51 15.65 7.86 -15.99
C PRO A 51 15.24 6.61 -15.26
N GLY A 52 15.99 5.50 -15.36
CA GLY A 52 15.77 4.34 -14.51
C GLY A 52 15.86 4.69 -13.03
N PHE A 53 16.87 5.46 -12.63
CA PHE A 53 17.01 5.92 -11.24
C PHE A 53 15.88 6.88 -10.82
N VAL A 54 15.48 7.81 -11.70
CA VAL A 54 14.36 8.73 -11.42
C VAL A 54 13.06 7.97 -11.23
N LEU A 55 12.77 6.99 -12.09
CA LEU A 55 11.57 6.14 -11.99
C LEU A 55 11.58 5.34 -10.68
N ILE A 56 12.70 4.68 -10.35
CA ILE A 56 12.86 3.97 -9.07
C ILE A 56 12.65 4.92 -7.88
N ALA A 57 13.18 6.15 -7.94
CA ALA A 57 13.02 7.13 -6.88
C ALA A 57 11.56 7.59 -6.74
N VAL A 58 10.84 7.79 -7.84
CA VAL A 58 9.41 8.14 -7.84
C VAL A 58 8.58 6.99 -7.29
N PHE A 59 8.80 5.77 -7.77
CA PHE A 59 8.13 4.56 -7.28
C PHE A 59 8.34 4.38 -5.76
N CYS A 60 9.61 4.37 -5.33
CA CYS A 60 9.96 4.22 -3.92
C CYS A 60 9.42 5.38 -3.07
N GLY A 61 9.45 6.61 -3.59
CA GLY A 61 8.93 7.79 -2.92
C GLY A 61 7.42 7.73 -2.71
N GLY A 62 6.66 7.34 -3.74
CA GLY A 62 5.22 7.12 -3.65
C GLY A 62 4.87 6.00 -2.65
N TYR A 63 5.57 4.87 -2.75
CA TYR A 63 5.38 3.73 -1.84
C TYR A 63 5.73 4.08 -0.38
N TYR A 64 6.82 4.83 -0.18
CA TYR A 64 7.20 5.34 1.14
C TYR A 64 6.12 6.27 1.72
N LEU A 65 5.59 7.19 0.92
CA LEU A 65 4.53 8.11 1.34
C LEU A 65 3.27 7.32 1.75
N MET A 66 2.89 6.32 0.97
CA MET A 66 1.79 5.41 1.27
C MET A 66 2.00 4.70 2.61
N ILE A 67 3.12 3.99 2.79
CA ILE A 67 3.40 3.27 4.04
C ILE A 67 3.46 4.22 5.23
N ARG A 68 4.14 5.36 5.10
CA ARG A 68 4.34 6.29 6.22
C ARG A 68 3.03 6.90 6.68
N SER A 69 2.16 7.29 5.76
CA SER A 69 0.84 7.85 6.08
C SER A 69 -0.09 6.79 6.66
N ALA A 70 -0.14 5.59 6.09
CA ALA A 70 -0.89 4.46 6.62
C ALA A 70 -0.44 4.05 8.03
N LYS A 71 0.88 3.96 8.29
CA LYS A 71 1.44 3.70 9.62
C LYS A 71 1.09 4.81 10.61
N LYS A 72 1.19 6.08 10.22
CA LYS A 72 0.80 7.21 11.07
C LYS A 72 -0.68 7.16 11.44
N LEU A 73 -1.54 6.78 10.48
CA LEU A 73 -2.97 6.61 10.70
C LEU A 73 -3.23 5.47 11.69
N SER A 74 -2.68 4.27 11.44
CA SER A 74 -2.85 3.12 12.35
C SER A 74 -2.34 3.41 13.76
N ASN A 75 -1.15 4.01 13.90
CA ASN A 75 -0.59 4.35 15.20
C ASN A 75 -1.40 5.44 15.92
N GLY A 76 -1.95 6.40 15.18
CA GLY A 76 -2.79 7.43 15.79
C GLY A 76 -4.15 6.91 16.23
N ILE A 77 -4.72 5.93 15.54
CA ILE A 77 -5.92 5.20 15.97
C ILE A 77 -5.61 4.41 17.25
N LYS A 78 -4.53 3.63 17.27
CA LYS A 78 -4.09 2.86 18.45
C LYS A 78 -3.83 3.72 19.68
N ALA A 79 -3.29 4.93 19.47
CA ALA A 79 -2.99 5.86 20.55
C ALA A 79 -4.18 6.77 20.93
N GLY A 80 -5.38 6.53 20.38
CA GLY A 80 -6.57 7.33 20.68
C GLY A 80 -6.41 8.83 20.36
N ARG A 81 -5.62 9.17 19.31
CA ARG A 81 -5.32 10.57 18.97
C ARG A 81 -6.49 11.32 18.34
N TRP A 82 -7.46 10.58 17.81
CA TRP A 82 -8.65 11.09 17.16
C TRP A 82 -9.88 10.45 17.79
N THR A 83 -10.96 11.22 17.86
CA THR A 83 -12.26 10.75 18.31
C THR A 83 -12.91 9.86 17.25
N GLU A 84 -13.87 9.03 17.66
CA GLU A 84 -14.61 8.19 16.71
C GLU A 84 -15.37 9.04 15.67
N ALA A 85 -15.85 10.23 16.05
CA ALA A 85 -16.50 11.17 15.14
C ALA A 85 -15.57 11.65 14.01
N GLU A 86 -14.26 11.77 14.27
CA GLU A 86 -13.25 12.14 13.25
C GLU A 86 -12.86 10.96 12.35
N LEU A 87 -12.96 9.72 12.86
CA LEU A 87 -12.60 8.50 12.14
C LEU A 87 -13.75 7.96 11.29
N GLN A 88 -14.99 8.11 11.76
CA GLN A 88 -16.18 7.54 11.15
C GLN A 88 -16.36 7.91 9.67
N PRO A 89 -16.15 9.17 9.21
CA PRO A 89 -16.31 9.51 7.80
C PRO A 89 -15.34 8.73 6.90
N VAL A 90 -14.10 8.56 7.35
CA VAL A 90 -13.07 7.83 6.62
C VAL A 90 -13.39 6.34 6.63
N ARG A 91 -13.78 5.78 7.79
CA ARG A 91 -14.17 4.37 7.90
C ARG A 91 -15.36 4.02 7.02
N ARG A 92 -16.44 4.82 7.06
CA ARG A 92 -17.63 4.60 6.23
C ARG A 92 -17.30 4.55 4.75
N PHE A 93 -16.39 5.41 4.29
CA PHE A 93 -15.92 5.37 2.90
C PHE A 93 -15.25 4.03 2.56
N PHE A 94 -14.31 3.57 3.39
CA PHE A 94 -13.54 2.34 3.14
C PHE A 94 -14.27 1.04 3.54
N GLU A 95 -15.33 1.10 4.34
CA GLU A 95 -16.18 -0.03 4.71
C GLU A 95 -17.21 -0.38 3.64
N GLY A 96 -17.43 0.47 2.64
CA GLY A 96 -18.34 0.20 1.54
C GLY A 96 -17.99 -1.11 0.82
N ARG A 97 -19.02 -1.91 0.48
CA ARG A 97 -18.83 -3.20 -0.24
C ARG A 97 -18.02 -3.02 -1.52
N VAL A 98 -18.29 -1.93 -2.24
CA VAL A 98 -17.57 -1.56 -3.47
C VAL A 98 -16.07 -1.41 -3.20
N ILE A 99 -15.69 -0.66 -2.17
CA ILE A 99 -14.27 -0.40 -1.87
C ILE A 99 -13.57 -1.66 -1.32
N ARG A 100 -14.25 -2.49 -0.52
CA ARG A 100 -13.70 -3.79 -0.09
C ARG A 100 -13.40 -4.72 -1.26
N LEU A 101 -14.29 -4.78 -2.24
CA LEU A 101 -14.11 -5.60 -3.43
C LEU A 101 -13.18 -4.96 -4.46
N ALA A 102 -13.01 -3.64 -4.45
CA ALA A 102 -12.22 -2.92 -5.44
C ALA A 102 -10.78 -3.42 -5.54
N ALA A 103 -10.13 -3.82 -4.44
CA ALA A 103 -8.78 -4.40 -4.50
C ALA A 103 -8.76 -5.72 -5.29
N PHE A 104 -9.73 -6.60 -5.05
CA PHE A 104 -9.83 -7.88 -5.77
C PHE A 104 -10.22 -7.67 -7.23
N VAL A 105 -11.14 -6.73 -7.50
CA VAL A 105 -11.53 -6.35 -8.86
C VAL A 105 -10.34 -5.77 -9.62
N LEU A 106 -9.54 -4.91 -9.01
CA LEU A 106 -8.32 -4.38 -9.60
C LEU A 106 -7.32 -5.50 -9.93
N ILE A 107 -7.05 -6.42 -9.01
CA ILE A 107 -6.19 -7.59 -9.29
C ILE A 107 -6.76 -8.41 -10.46
N GLY A 108 -8.07 -8.66 -10.48
CA GLY A 108 -8.74 -9.40 -11.56
C GLY A 108 -8.61 -8.70 -12.91
N ILE A 109 -8.86 -7.40 -12.98
CA ILE A 109 -8.67 -6.58 -14.19
C ILE A 109 -7.20 -6.63 -14.64
N GLY A 110 -6.27 -6.48 -13.71
CA GLY A 110 -4.83 -6.57 -14.00
C GLY A 110 -4.44 -7.93 -14.57
N LEU A 111 -4.98 -9.01 -14.00
CA LEU A 111 -4.73 -10.38 -14.47
C LEU A 111 -5.30 -10.60 -15.88
N VAL A 112 -6.54 -10.18 -16.11
CA VAL A 112 -7.17 -10.23 -17.44
C VAL A 112 -6.35 -9.44 -18.46
N ALA A 113 -5.91 -8.23 -18.11
CA ALA A 113 -5.04 -7.43 -18.95
C ALA A 113 -3.72 -8.15 -19.27
N ALA A 114 -3.09 -8.78 -18.28
CA ALA A 114 -1.87 -9.57 -18.49
C ALA A 114 -2.08 -10.79 -19.40
N LEU A 115 -3.22 -11.49 -19.28
CA LEU A 115 -3.55 -12.66 -20.11
C LEU A 115 -3.85 -12.26 -21.56
N ILE A 116 -4.56 -11.15 -21.77
CA ILE A 116 -4.83 -10.61 -23.10
C ILE A 116 -3.52 -10.17 -23.76
N ASP A 117 -2.66 -9.45 -23.04
CA ASP A 117 -1.39 -8.92 -23.57
C ASP A 117 -0.35 -10.03 -23.79
N GLY A 118 -0.33 -11.06 -22.93
CA GLY A 118 0.50 -12.26 -23.11
C GLY A 118 0.17 -13.09 -24.35
N SER A 119 -0.99 -12.85 -24.96
CA SER A 119 -1.40 -13.48 -26.21
C SER A 119 -0.83 -12.77 -27.44
N TYR A 120 -0.20 -11.59 -27.27
CA TYR A 120 0.44 -10.82 -28.34
C TYR A 120 1.95 -10.70 -28.10
N PRO A 121 2.80 -10.79 -29.16
CA PRO A 121 4.26 -10.81 -29.01
C PRO A 121 4.89 -9.45 -28.63
N HIS A 122 4.10 -8.47 -28.18
CA HIS A 122 4.60 -7.16 -27.81
C HIS A 122 4.96 -7.11 -26.31
N HIS A 123 6.19 -6.69 -26.00
CA HIS A 123 6.79 -6.62 -24.66
C HIS A 123 6.14 -5.57 -23.71
N GLY A 124 4.82 -5.38 -23.74
CA GLY A 124 4.01 -4.54 -22.82
C GLY A 124 3.50 -5.29 -21.57
N PHE A 125 3.68 -6.62 -21.59
CA PHE A 125 3.18 -7.73 -20.76
C PHE A 125 2.86 -7.50 -19.27
N MET A 126 3.32 -6.43 -18.63
CA MET A 126 3.26 -6.25 -17.16
C MET A 126 2.74 -4.89 -16.71
N LEU A 127 2.45 -3.94 -17.60
CA LEU A 127 2.18 -2.55 -17.21
C LEU A 127 0.80 -2.38 -16.60
N GLY A 128 -0.24 -2.85 -17.29
CA GLY A 128 -1.62 -2.80 -16.78
C GLY A 128 -1.78 -3.61 -15.50
N PHE A 129 -1.12 -4.77 -15.43
CA PHE A 129 -1.05 -5.58 -14.22
C PHE A 129 -0.33 -4.84 -13.08
N GLY A 130 0.84 -4.26 -13.33
CA GLY A 130 1.63 -3.52 -12.33
C GLY A 130 0.88 -2.34 -11.73
N ILE A 131 0.20 -1.55 -12.56
CA ILE A 131 -0.67 -0.44 -12.11
C ILE A 131 -1.76 -0.98 -11.17
N CYS A 132 -2.52 -1.98 -11.64
CA CYS A 132 -3.63 -2.55 -10.87
C CYS A 132 -3.14 -3.18 -9.56
N PHE A 133 -2.00 -3.86 -9.60
CA PHE A 133 -1.39 -4.51 -8.46
C PHE A 133 -0.97 -3.50 -7.38
N VAL A 134 -0.28 -2.41 -7.75
CA VAL A 134 0.12 -1.36 -6.79
C VAL A 134 -1.09 -0.66 -6.19
N LEU A 135 -2.09 -0.33 -7.00
CA LEU A 135 -3.35 0.26 -6.51
C LEU A 135 -4.05 -0.67 -5.52
N SER A 136 -4.06 -1.97 -5.79
CA SER A 136 -4.66 -2.97 -4.91
C SER A 136 -3.92 -3.07 -3.57
N ILE A 137 -2.58 -3.10 -3.60
CA ILE A 137 -1.76 -3.10 -2.38
C ILE A 137 -2.04 -1.85 -1.54
N GLY A 138 -2.05 -0.67 -2.16
CA GLY A 138 -2.30 0.58 -1.44
C GLY A 138 -3.68 0.63 -0.80
N LEU A 139 -4.70 0.14 -1.51
CA LEU A 139 -6.04 0.05 -0.99
C LEU A 139 -6.15 -0.93 0.19
N MET A 140 -5.58 -2.13 0.06
CA MET A 140 -5.56 -3.13 1.15
C MET A 140 -4.80 -2.62 2.37
N GLN A 141 -3.65 -1.97 2.17
CA GLN A 141 -2.84 -1.41 3.25
C GLN A 141 -3.60 -0.31 4.02
N LEU A 142 -4.32 0.55 3.30
CA LEU A 142 -5.11 1.61 3.90
C LEU A 142 -6.33 1.05 4.65
N GLN A 143 -7.05 0.09 4.07
CA GLN A 143 -8.15 -0.62 4.73
C GLN A 143 -7.68 -1.27 6.03
N ARG A 144 -6.58 -2.02 5.99
CA ARG A 144 -5.98 -2.65 7.17
C ARG A 144 -5.60 -1.64 8.25
N SER A 145 -5.15 -0.45 7.85
CA SER A 145 -4.75 0.60 8.79
C SER A 145 -5.93 1.28 9.50
N LEU A 146 -7.15 1.16 8.95
CA LEU A 146 -8.38 1.75 9.48
C LEU A 146 -9.16 0.81 10.42
N ILE A 147 -8.90 -0.50 10.34
CA ILE A 147 -9.50 -1.50 11.23
C ILE A 147 -9.08 -1.18 12.67
N ASN A 148 -10.05 -1.16 13.58
CA ASN A 148 -9.79 -1.01 15.00
C ASN A 148 -8.77 -2.08 15.44
N PRO A 149 -7.70 -1.73 16.18
CA PRO A 149 -6.94 -2.76 16.86
C PRO A 149 -7.95 -3.55 17.70
N VAL A 150 -8.02 -4.87 17.49
CA VAL A 150 -8.71 -5.75 18.43
C VAL A 150 -8.06 -5.42 19.77
N THR A 151 -8.83 -4.82 20.67
CA THR A 151 -8.42 -4.68 22.06
C THR A 151 -8.14 -6.11 22.48
N GLN A 152 -6.86 -6.49 22.54
CA GLN A 152 -6.51 -7.72 23.22
C GLN A 152 -7.07 -7.53 24.62
N GLU A 153 -8.07 -8.34 25.00
CA GLU A 153 -8.47 -8.39 26.39
C GLU A 153 -7.19 -8.57 27.21
N PRO A 154 -7.02 -7.82 28.31
CA PRO A 154 -5.84 -7.91 29.17
C PRO A 154 -5.77 -9.22 29.97
N GLY A 155 -6.13 -10.36 29.35
CA GLY A 155 -6.25 -11.67 29.97
C GLY A 155 -5.47 -12.79 29.29
N LEU A 156 -4.83 -12.58 28.12
CA LEU A 156 -3.97 -13.60 27.51
C LEU A 156 -2.56 -13.07 27.25
N GLN A 157 -1.87 -12.74 28.33
CA GLN A 157 -0.42 -12.67 28.34
C GLN A 157 0.15 -14.09 28.19
N LEU A 158 0.27 -14.57 26.95
CA LEU A 158 1.10 -15.75 26.59
C LEU A 158 2.61 -15.37 26.68
N GLY A 159 3.01 -14.79 27.80
CA GLY A 159 4.31 -14.11 27.94
C GLY A 159 4.80 -13.94 29.38
N THR A 160 4.21 -14.64 30.35
CA THR A 160 4.88 -14.91 31.62
C THR A 160 5.07 -16.41 31.73
N SER A 161 6.28 -16.87 31.41
CA SER A 161 6.83 -18.13 31.88
C SER A 161 7.03 -18.04 33.41
N ALA A 162 5.95 -17.83 34.15
CA ALA A 162 5.93 -18.19 35.55
C ALA A 162 5.91 -19.73 35.59
N PRO A 163 6.83 -20.37 36.32
CA PRO A 163 6.74 -21.81 36.50
C PRO A 163 5.36 -22.13 37.09
N LEU A 164 4.67 -23.10 36.49
CA LEU A 164 3.51 -23.75 37.10
C LEU A 164 4.01 -24.37 38.41
N GLU A 165 3.80 -23.68 39.53
CA GLU A 165 3.95 -24.31 40.85
C GLU A 165 2.88 -25.39 40.96
N SER A 166 3.27 -26.65 40.74
CA SER A 166 2.41 -27.78 41.01
C SER A 166 2.40 -28.01 42.52
N THR A 167 1.39 -27.52 43.22
CA THR A 167 1.11 -27.87 44.63
C THR A 167 0.65 -29.32 44.81
N HIS A 168 0.65 -30.13 43.75
CA HIS A 168 0.04 -31.47 43.73
C HIS A 168 1.01 -32.65 43.67
N TRP A 169 2.32 -32.43 43.75
CA TRP A 169 3.33 -33.52 43.67
C TRP A 169 4.34 -33.50 44.83
N GLY A 170 3.93 -33.10 46.02
CA GLY A 170 4.80 -33.08 47.20
C GLY A 170 4.04 -33.22 48.51
N GLU A 171 3.48 -34.41 48.74
CA GLU A 171 3.45 -35.06 50.06
C GLU A 171 4.21 -36.39 49.95
#